data_AF-A0A1K2IJF6-F1
#
_entry.id   AF-A0A1K2IJF6-F1
#
_cell.length_a   1.000
_cell.length_b   1.000
_cell.length_c   1.000
_cell.angle_alpha   90.00
_cell.angle_beta   90.00
_cell.angle_gamma   90.00
#
_symmetry.space_group_name_H-M   'P 1'
#
loop_
_entity.id
_entity.type
_entity.pdbx_description
1 polymer ?
#
loop_
_entity_poly.entity_id
_entity_poly.type
_entity_poly.pdbx_seq_one_letter_code
_entity_poly.pdbx_strand_id
1 'polypeptide(L)'
;MDQCKKILQKENLSELDILELNQKIFGNSELDAERFNQRHRAYNEAAIKQILNYQSKNRCNNTELAKYFKLSRNTVIKWKKLFIDKNNNLENRD
;
A
#
# COMPACT_ATOMS: atom_id res chain seq x y z
N MET A 1 11.98 -24.39 2.74
CA MET A 1 12.81 -23.67 1.74
C MET A 1 12.00 -22.95 0.66
N ASP A 2 10.67 -22.81 0.75
CA ASP A 2 9.87 -22.42 -0.43
C ASP A 2 8.88 -21.26 -0.21
N GLN A 3 9.22 -20.31 0.67
CA GLN A 3 8.29 -19.22 1.02
C GLN A 3 8.22 -18.10 -0.03
N CYS A 4 9.26 -17.93 -0.85
CA CYS A 4 9.36 -16.85 -1.84
C CYS A 4 8.93 -17.26 -3.25
N LYS A 5 8.79 -18.56 -3.52
CA LYS A 5 8.54 -19.09 -4.87
C LYS A 5 7.26 -18.56 -5.50
N LYS A 6 6.20 -18.40 -4.70
CA LYS A 6 4.91 -17.84 -5.16
C LYS A 6 5.03 -16.39 -5.65
N ILE A 7 5.95 -15.62 -5.07
CA ILE A 7 6.19 -14.22 -5.44
C ILE A 7 7.08 -14.19 -6.69
N LEU A 8 8.18 -14.94 -6.67
CA LEU A 8 9.16 -14.99 -7.77
C LEU A 8 8.63 -15.60 -9.07
N GLN A 9 7.51 -16.32 -9.03
CA GLN A 9 6.84 -16.88 -10.22
C GLN A 9 5.89 -15.91 -10.93
N LYS A 10 5.67 -14.70 -10.39
CA LYS A 10 4.84 -13.69 -11.05
C LYS A 10 5.57 -13.09 -12.25
N GLU A 11 4.87 -12.94 -13.37
CA GLU A 11 5.41 -12.33 -14.59
C GLU A 11 5.81 -10.86 -14.38
N ASN A 12 5.08 -10.15 -13.52
CA ASN A 12 5.41 -8.80 -13.09
C ASN A 12 5.31 -8.71 -11.57
N LEU A 13 6.36 -8.21 -10.92
CA LEU A 13 6.36 -7.97 -9.48
C LEU A 13 5.81 -6.59 -9.18
N SER A 14 4.77 -6.53 -8.34
CA SER A 14 4.28 -5.26 -7.81
C SER A 14 5.17 -4.77 -6.65
N GLU A 15 5.06 -3.49 -6.30
CA GLU A 15 5.75 -2.94 -5.12
C GLU A 15 5.39 -3.70 -3.83
N LEU A 16 4.17 -4.21 -3.74
CA LEU A 16 3.71 -5.04 -2.62
C LEU A 16 4.39 -6.42 -2.61
N ASP A 17 4.61 -7.00 -3.79
CA ASP A 17 5.32 -8.26 -3.95
C ASP A 17 6.78 -8.14 -3.52
N ILE A 18 7.44 -7.04 -3.90
CA ILE A 18 8.82 -6.74 -3.48
C ILE A 18 8.88 -6.54 -1.96
N LEU A 19 7.89 -5.85 -1.38
CA LEU A 19 7.85 -5.64 0.06
C LEU A 19 7.65 -6.96 0.83
N GLU A 20 6.72 -7.80 0.37
CA GLU A 20 6.48 -9.12 0.95
C GLU A 20 7.71 -10.03 0.80
N LEU A 21 8.39 -9.98 -0.35
CA LEU A 21 9.61 -10.72 -0.61
C LEU A 21 10.75 -10.31 0.34
N ASN A 22 10.96 -8.99 0.52
CA ASN A 22 11.96 -8.47 1.45
C ASN A 22 11.71 -8.94 2.88
N GLN A 23 10.45 -8.89 3.35
CA GLN A 23 10.11 -9.38 4.69
C GLN A 23 10.37 -10.88 4.84
N LYS A 24 10.10 -11.68 3.80
CA LYS A 24 10.36 -13.13 3.84
C LYS A 24 11.85 -13.48 3.80
N ILE A 25 12.67 -12.70 3.10
CA ILE A 25 14.12 -12.94 2.97
C ILE A 25 14.87 -12.51 4.23
N PHE A 26 14.58 -11.31 4.75
CA PHE A 26 15.34 -10.70 5.85
C PHE A 26 14.71 -10.91 7.24
N GLY A 27 13.44 -11.32 7.30
CA GLY A 27 12.72 -11.52 8.57
C GLY A 27 12.48 -10.21 9.35
N ASN A 28 12.00 -10.34 10.59
CA ASN A 28 11.65 -9.22 11.49
C ASN A 28 12.87 -8.44 12.05
N SER A 29 13.99 -8.33 11.33
CA SER A 29 15.12 -7.47 11.71
C SER A 29 14.82 -5.97 11.51
N GLU A 30 13.55 -5.62 11.35
CA GLU A 30 13.08 -4.42 10.68
C GLU A 30 12.48 -3.39 11.65
N LEU A 31 12.59 -3.53 12.97
CA LEU A 31 12.05 -2.50 13.88
C LEU A 31 12.72 -1.13 13.69
N ASP A 32 14.02 -1.11 13.41
CA ASP A 32 14.77 0.12 13.13
C ASP A 32 14.76 0.51 11.64
N ALA A 33 14.77 -0.47 10.74
CA ALA A 33 14.70 -0.23 9.30
C ALA A 33 13.29 0.13 8.81
N GLU A 34 12.21 -0.34 9.43
CA GLU A 34 10.82 0.03 9.06
C GLU A 34 10.49 1.47 9.42
N ARG A 35 11.02 1.98 10.53
CA ARG A 35 10.89 3.42 10.86
C ARG A 35 11.59 4.29 9.84
N PHE A 36 12.74 3.83 9.32
CA PHE A 36 13.51 4.53 8.30
C PHE A 36 12.83 4.41 6.91
N ASN A 37 12.42 3.21 6.51
CA ASN A 37 11.80 2.94 5.20
C ASN A 37 10.39 3.52 5.03
N GLN A 38 9.59 3.68 6.09
CA GLN A 38 8.25 4.26 5.99
C GLN A 38 8.23 5.68 5.40
N ARG A 39 9.29 6.46 5.63
CA ARG A 39 9.42 7.83 5.12
C ARG A 39 9.95 7.87 3.68
N HIS A 40 10.53 6.78 3.19
CA HIS A 40 11.15 6.64 1.87
C HIS A 40 10.34 5.79 0.88
N ARG A 41 9.19 5.21 1.28
CA ARG A 41 8.29 4.55 0.34
C ARG A 41 7.64 5.60 -0.58
N ALA A 42 8.19 5.73 -1.78
CA ALA A 42 7.56 6.44 -2.88
C ALA A 42 6.39 5.60 -3.41
N TYR A 43 5.23 5.70 -2.76
CA TYR A 43 4.01 5.06 -3.27
C TYR A 43 3.62 5.73 -4.59
N ASN A 44 3.66 4.98 -5.69
CA ASN A 44 3.14 5.46 -6.97
C ASN A 44 1.59 5.51 -6.94
N GLU A 45 0.98 6.20 -7.91
CA GLU A 45 -0.48 6.36 -7.96
C GLU A 45 -1.23 5.02 -8.02
N ALA A 46 -0.70 4.01 -8.71
CA ALA A 46 -1.32 2.69 -8.82
C ALA A 46 -1.33 1.97 -7.45
N ALA A 47 -0.22 2.03 -6.71
CA ALA A 47 -0.13 1.47 -5.36
C ALA A 47 -1.11 2.17 -4.40
N ILE A 48 -1.21 3.50 -4.48
CA ILE A 48 -2.17 4.26 -3.66
C ILE A 48 -3.61 3.83 -3.96
N LYS A 49 -3.99 3.71 -5.24
CA LYS A 49 -5.33 3.25 -5.64
C LYS A 49 -5.62 1.82 -5.18
N GLN A 50 -4.64 0.91 -5.24
CA GLN A 50 -4.80 -0.46 -4.74
C GLN A 50 -5.03 -0.48 -3.21
N ILE A 51 -4.29 0.32 -2.45
CA ILE A 51 -4.47 0.44 -1.00
C ILE A 51 -5.85 1.00 -0.66
N LEU A 52 -6.32 2.01 -1.38
CA LEU A 52 -7.67 2.56 -1.19
C LEU A 52 -8.77 1.55 -1.60
N ASN A 53 -8.56 0.75 -2.64
CA ASN A 53 -9.50 -0.29 -3.03
C ASN A 53 -9.57 -1.42 -2.00
N TYR A 54 -8.43 -1.77 -1.38
CA TYR A 54 -8.39 -2.72 -0.27
C TYR A 54 -9.31 -2.27 0.88
N GLN A 55 -9.37 -0.96 1.15
CA GLN A 55 -10.26 -0.39 2.16
C GLN A 55 -11.73 -0.74 1.91
N SER A 56 -12.20 -0.50 0.69
CA SER A 56 -13.58 -0.76 0.28
C SER A 56 -13.90 -2.26 0.28
N LYS A 57 -12.99 -3.09 -0.22
CA LYS A 57 -13.15 -4.55 -0.27
C LYS A 57 -13.26 -5.19 1.11
N ASN A 58 -12.48 -4.72 2.07
CA ASN A 58 -12.44 -5.28 3.42
C ASN A 58 -13.28 -4.51 4.43
N ARG A 59 -14.01 -3.46 4.00
CA ARG A 59 -14.86 -2.60 4.84
C ARG A 59 -14.13 -2.06 6.08
N CYS A 60 -12.84 -1.74 5.97
CA CYS A 60 -12.06 -1.25 7.10
C CYS A 60 -12.03 0.28 7.17
N ASN A 61 -11.95 0.84 8.37
CA ASN A 61 -11.87 2.28 8.56
C ASN A 61 -10.45 2.82 8.28
N ASN A 62 -10.29 4.15 8.22
CA ASN A 62 -9.01 4.77 7.88
C ASN A 62 -7.90 4.43 8.90
N THR A 63 -8.25 4.20 10.18
CA THR A 63 -7.29 3.85 11.24
C THR A 63 -6.82 2.41 11.08
N GLU A 64 -7.73 1.48 10.78
CA GLU A 64 -7.42 0.07 10.51
C GLU A 64 -6.56 -0.09 9.26
N LEU A 65 -6.93 0.59 8.17
CA LEU A 65 -6.15 0.62 6.93
C LEU A 65 -4.74 1.18 7.17
N ALA A 66 -4.65 2.30 7.90
CA ALA A 66 -3.39 2.92 8.26
C ALA A 66 -2.51 1.99 9.10
N LYS A 67 -3.09 1.31 10.09
CA LYS A 67 -2.38 0.32 10.90
C LYS A 67 -1.88 -0.86 10.05
N TYR A 68 -2.69 -1.38 9.15
CA TYR A 68 -2.35 -2.51 8.29
C TYR A 68 -1.20 -2.19 7.33
N PHE A 69 -1.25 -1.04 6.67
CA PHE A 69 -0.22 -0.61 5.71
C PHE A 69 0.93 0.18 6.35
N LYS A 70 0.94 0.32 7.69
CA LYS A 70 1.91 1.13 8.46
C LYS A 70 2.00 2.58 7.95
N LEU A 71 0.85 3.17 7.67
CA LEU A 71 0.67 4.55 7.24
C LEU A 71 0.15 5.41 8.40
N SER A 72 0.24 6.73 8.27
CA SER A 72 -0.52 7.62 9.14
C SER A 72 -1.98 7.71 8.68
N ARG A 73 -2.91 7.84 9.62
CA ARG A 73 -4.32 8.13 9.30
C ARG A 73 -4.45 9.37 8.39
N ASN A 74 -3.59 10.36 8.60
CA ASN A 74 -3.57 11.59 7.80
C ASN A 74 -3.13 11.33 6.35
N THR A 75 -2.19 10.39 6.13
CA THR A 75 -1.79 9.94 4.79
C THR A 75 -2.97 9.34 4.05
N VAL A 76 -3.72 8.45 4.71
CA VAL A 76 -4.93 7.83 4.14
C VAL A 76 -5.98 8.89 3.78
N ILE A 77 -6.22 9.86 4.68
CA ILE A 77 -7.15 10.98 4.41
C ILE A 77 -6.69 11.79 3.19
N LYS A 78 -5.40 12.14 3.12
CA LYS A 78 -4.83 12.90 2.00
C LYS A 78 -4.97 12.14 0.68
N TRP A 79 -4.68 10.84 0.67
CA TRP A 79 -4.82 10.01 -0.53
C TRP A 79 -6.27 9.89 -0.99
N LYS A 80 -7.23 9.72 -0.07
CA LYS A 80 -8.65 9.73 -0.43
C LYS A 80 -9.04 11.03 -1.12
N LYS A 81 -8.63 12.19 -0.58
CA LYS A 81 -8.86 13.48 -1.22
C LYS A 81 -8.22 13.61 -2.60
N LEU A 82 -7.00 13.10 -2.77
CA LEU A 82 -6.27 13.24 -4.04
C LEU A 82 -6.77 12.29 -5.14
N PHE A 83 -7.21 11.09 -4.79
CA PHE A 83 -7.49 10.02 -5.76
C PHE A 83 -8.95 9.55 -5.83
N ILE A 84 -9.77 9.84 -4.81
CA ILE A 84 -11.22 9.55 -4.83
C ILE A 84 -11.99 10.81 -5.26
N ASP A 85 -11.66 11.99 -4.74
CA ASP A 85 -12.37 13.23 -5.13
C ASP A 85 -12.08 13.65 -6.57
N LYS A 86 -10.97 13.19 -7.18
CA LYS A 86 -10.72 13.38 -8.62
C LYS A 86 -11.71 12.62 -9.51
N ASN A 87 -12.28 11.50 -9.05
CA ASN A 87 -13.27 10.74 -9.84
C ASN A 87 -14.65 11.40 -9.82
N ASN A 88 -15.01 12.12 -8.76
CA ASN A 88 -16.32 12.80 -8.67
C ASN A 88 -16.40 14.12 -9.45
N ASN A 89 -15.26 14.70 -9.85
CA ASN A 89 -15.19 15.94 -10.64
C ASN A 89 -15.11 15.71 -12.17
N LEU A 90 -15.10 14.45 -12.62
CA LEU A 90 -15.10 14.09 -14.04
C LEU A 90 -16.48 13.62 -14.55
N GLU A 91 -17.44 13.34 -13.66
CA GLU A 91 -18.83 12.97 -14.04
C GLU A 91 -19.81 14.15 -14.10
N ASN A 92 -19.34 15.40 -13.90
CA ASN A 92 -20.17 16.62 -13.99
C ASN A 92 -19.54 17.67 -14.92
N ARG A 93 -19.07 17.24 -16.09
CA ARG A 93 -18.78 18.12 -17.22
C ARG A 93 -19.30 17.48 -18.51
N ASP A 94 -20.62 17.40 -18.59
CA ASP A 94 -21.39 17.41 -19.84
C ASP A 94 -22.61 18.29 -19.62
#